data_AF-A0A965RRU1-F1
#
_entry.id   AF-A0A965RRU1-F1
#
_cell.length_a   1.000
_cell.length_b   1.000
_cell.length_c   1.000
_cell.angle_alpha   90.00
_cell.angle_beta   90.00
_cell.angle_gamma   90.00
#
_symmetry.space_group_name_H-M   'P 1'
#
loop_
_entity.id
_entity.type
_entity.pdbx_description
1 polymer ?
#
loop_
_entity_poly.entity_id
_entity_poly.type
_entity_poly.pdbx_seq_one_letter_code
_entity_poly.pdbx_strand_id
1 'polypeptide(L)' 'LLHGANLNDIWGYVDELGNEYAIVGTTKGTSIVNVSNPSNPTEVFWLPGTESIWRDPCVYGNLLMLPRKQKME' A
#
# COMPACT_ATOMS: atom_id res chain seq x y z
N LEU A 1 5.56 11.09 -7.77
CA LEU A 1 5.26 9.69 -7.39
C LEU A 1 5.64 9.49 -5.92
N LEU A 2 4.72 8.90 -5.14
CA LEU A 2 4.92 8.44 -3.74
C LEU A 2 5.34 9.50 -2.70
N HIS A 3 4.98 10.77 -2.90
CA HIS A 3 5.11 11.82 -1.86
C HIS A 3 6.51 11.99 -1.23
N GLY A 4 7.59 11.63 -1.94
CA GLY A 4 8.95 11.65 -1.38
C GLY A 4 9.16 10.66 -0.23
N ALA A 5 8.34 9.61 -0.18
CA ALA A 5 8.42 8.52 0.79
C ALA A 5 9.28 7.37 0.23
N ASN A 6 9.98 6.66 1.13
CA ASN A 6 10.68 5.43 0.76
C ASN A 6 9.70 4.26 0.77
N LEU A 7 9.92 3.31 -0.12
CA LEU A 7 9.17 2.06 -0.20
C LEU A 7 9.60 1.13 0.94
N ASN A 8 8.64 0.52 1.62
CA ASN A 8 8.92 -0.53 2.60
C ASN A 8 8.52 -1.90 2.02
N ASP A 9 7.23 -2.07 1.73
CA ASP A 9 6.68 -3.38 1.35
C ASP A 9 5.49 -3.21 0.38
N ILE A 10 5.20 -4.26 -0.37
CA ILE A 10 4.18 -4.27 -1.43
C ILE A 10 3.33 -5.53 -1.36
N TRP A 11 2.02 -5.36 -1.45
CA TRP A 11 1.07 -6.45 -1.49
C TRP A 11 0.19 -6.38 -2.74
N GLY A 12 -0.16 -7.54 -3.30
CA GLY A 12 -1.07 -7.65 -4.45
C GLY A 12 -2.50 -7.99 -4.02
N TYR A 13 -3.48 -7.32 -4.61
CA TYR A 13 -4.91 -7.62 -4.44
C TYR A 13 -5.60 -7.71 -5.80
N VAL A 14 -6.48 -8.69 -5.96
CA VAL A 14 -7.34 -8.85 -7.14
C VAL A 14 -8.77 -8.70 -6.67
N ASP A 15 -9.53 -7.78 -7.28
CA ASP A 15 -10.94 -7.60 -6.95
C ASP A 15 -11.83 -8.69 -7.60
N GLU A 16 -13.10 -8.70 -7.24
CA GLU A 16 -14.10 -9.66 -7.75
C GLU A 16 -14.37 -9.53 -9.26
N LEU A 17 -13.95 -8.41 -9.87
CA LEU A 17 -14.08 -8.13 -11.30
C LEU A 17 -12.79 -8.47 -12.08
N GLY A 18 -11.73 -8.92 -11.39
CA GLY A 18 -10.45 -9.28 -11.98
C GLY A 18 -9.47 -8.11 -12.17
N ASN A 19 -9.75 -6.94 -11.59
CA ASN A 19 -8.79 -5.83 -11.60
C ASN A 19 -7.68 -6.08 -10.57
N GLU A 20 -6.45 -5.80 -10.96
CA GLU A 20 -5.27 -5.97 -10.10
C GLU A 20 -4.86 -4.63 -9.48
N TYR A 21 -4.55 -4.67 -8.18
CA TYR A 21 -4.11 -3.53 -7.40
C TYR A 21 -2.83 -3.87 -6.63
N ALA A 22 -1.89 -2.95 -6.67
CA ALA A 22 -0.74 -2.94 -5.79
C ALA A 22 -1.01 -2.04 -4.59
N ILE A 23 -0.87 -2.59 -3.40
CA ILE A 23 -0.94 -1.88 -2.13
C ILE A 23 0.48 -1.68 -1.66
N VAL A 24 0.92 -0.43 -1.69
CA VAL A 24 2.32 -0.06 -1.48
C VAL A 24 2.44 0.61 -0.12
N GLY A 25 3.07 -0.09 0.81
CA GLY A 25 3.51 0.46 2.09
C GLY A 25 4.72 1.37 1.90
N THR A 26 4.61 2.61 2.35
CA THR A 26 5.70 3.58 2.30
C THR A 26 6.03 4.11 3.70
N THR A 27 7.14 4.81 3.82
CA THR A 27 7.51 5.43 5.09
C THR A 27 6.55 6.53 5.55
N LYS A 28 5.72 7.10 4.67
CA LYS A 28 4.83 8.25 4.97
C LYS A 28 3.35 7.93 4.82
N GLY A 29 2.99 6.69 4.55
CA GLY A 29 1.61 6.33 4.22
C GLY A 29 1.52 5.08 3.36
N THR A 30 0.33 4.84 2.84
CA THR A 30 0.05 3.70 1.96
C THR A 30 -0.57 4.20 0.67
N SER A 31 -0.01 3.76 -0.46
CA SER A 31 -0.55 4.03 -1.78
C SER A 31 -1.28 2.80 -2.30
N ILE A 32 -2.44 3.00 -2.91
CA ILE A 32 -3.15 1.98 -3.67
C ILE A 32 -3.04 2.36 -5.14
N VAL A 33 -2.46 1.45 -5.91
CA VAL A 33 -2.16 1.65 -7.33
C VAL A 33 -2.93 0.60 -8.11
N ASN A 34 -3.76 1.03 -9.05
CA ASN A 34 -4.35 0.12 -10.03
C ASN A 34 -3.26 -0.28 -11.04
N VAL A 35 -3.02 -1.58 -11.14
CA VAL A 35 -2.02 -2.19 -12.03
C VAL A 35 -2.64 -3.12 -13.06
N SER A 36 -3.98 -3.07 -13.23
CA SER A 36 -4.72 -3.88 -14.21
C SER A 36 -4.23 -3.67 -15.65
N ASN A 37 -3.69 -2.48 -15.95
CA ASN A 37 -2.84 -2.28 -17.11
C ASN A 37 -1.38 -2.08 -16.65
N PRO A 38 -0.51 -3.10 -16.75
CA PRO A 38 0.86 -3.02 -16.25
C PRO A 38 1.73 -2.00 -17.00
N SER A 39 1.32 -1.58 -18.20
CA SER A 39 2.02 -0.54 -18.97
C SER A 39 1.71 0.88 -18.50
N ASN A 40 0.64 1.07 -17.72
CA ASN A 40 0.21 2.38 -17.23
C ASN A 40 -0.39 2.29 -15.80
N PRO A 41 0.43 2.00 -14.78
CA PRO A 41 -0.03 1.93 -13.40
C PRO A 41 -0.50 3.31 -12.91
N THR A 42 -1.65 3.35 -12.24
CA THR A 42 -2.28 4.61 -11.79
C THR A 42 -2.55 4.55 -10.28
N GLU A 43 -2.05 5.53 -9.53
CA GLU A 43 -2.40 5.68 -8.10
C GLU A 43 -3.87 6.10 -7.98
N VAL A 44 -4.68 5.24 -7.35
CA VAL A 44 -6.12 5.47 -7.16
C VAL A 44 -6.43 6.01 -5.78
N PHE A 45 -5.54 5.79 -4.80
CA PHE A 45 -5.72 6.30 -3.44
C PHE A 45 -4.41 6.47 -2.70
N TRP A 46 -4.34 7.50 -1.85
CA TRP A 46 -3.25 7.72 -0.92
C TRP A 46 -3.80 7.89 0.50
N LEU A 47 -3.33 7.05 1.41
CA LEU A 47 -3.58 7.16 2.83
C LEU A 47 -2.34 7.73 3.53
N PRO A 48 -2.31 9.01 3.93
CA PRO A 48 -1.20 9.55 4.69
C PRO A 48 -1.10 8.87 6.05
N GLY A 49 0.14 8.61 6.49
CA GLY A 49 0.44 8.02 7.79
C GLY A 49 1.59 8.74 8.47
N THR A 50 1.73 8.55 9.79
CA THR A 50 2.90 9.02 10.53
C THR A 50 4.17 8.44 9.93
N GLU A 51 5.22 9.26 9.80
CA GLU A 51 6.50 8.80 9.27
C GLU A 51 7.08 7.66 10.13
N SER A 52 7.33 6.51 9.51
CA SER A 52 7.89 5.32 10.14
C SER A 52 8.67 4.52 9.10
N ILE A 53 9.82 3.99 9.48
CA ILE A 53 10.56 3.05 8.61
C ILE A 53 9.93 1.65 8.57
N TRP A 54 8.95 1.36 9.44
CA TRP A 54 8.24 0.09 9.52
C TRP A 54 6.76 0.28 9.15
N ARG A 55 6.35 -0.26 8.00
CA ARG A 55 4.99 -0.30 7.47
C ARG A 55 4.83 -1.55 6.61
N ASP A 56 4.26 -2.59 7.21
CA ASP A 56 4.14 -3.92 6.60
C ASP A 56 2.64 -4.18 6.30
N PRO A 57 2.07 -3.72 5.16
CA PRO A 57 0.69 -3.99 4.81
C PRO A 57 0.45 -5.50 4.65
N CYS A 58 -0.60 -6.03 5.28
CA CYS A 58 -1.05 -7.40 5.04
C CYS A 58 -2.54 -7.42 4.69
N VAL A 59 -2.94 -8.33 3.80
CA VAL A 59 -4.35 -8.50 3.40
C VAL A 59 -4.92 -9.73 4.07
N TYR A 60 -6.10 -9.59 4.67
CA TYR A 60 -6.88 -10.71 5.21
C TYR A 60 -8.29 -10.70 4.58
N GLY A 61 -8.52 -11.58 3.61
CA GLY A 61 -9.73 -11.57 2.79
C GLY A 61 -9.83 -10.30 1.94
N ASN A 62 -10.92 -9.53 2.08
CA ASN A 62 -11.13 -8.25 1.39
C ASN A 62 -10.67 -7.03 2.23
N LEU A 63 -10.01 -7.25 3.37
CA LEU A 63 -9.57 -6.18 4.26
C LEU A 63 -8.06 -5.98 4.16
N LEU A 64 -7.65 -4.75 3.82
CA LEU A 64 -6.28 -4.31 3.99
C LEU A 64 -6.04 -3.98 5.47
N MET A 65 -5.12 -4.71 6.09
CA MET A 65 -4.69 -4.48 7.46
C MET A 65 -3.31 -3.82 7.45
N LEU A 66 -3.23 -2.63 8.06
CA LEU A 66 -1.96 -1.95 8.32
C LEU A 66 -1.59 -2.18 9.80
N PRO A 67 -0.74 -3.17 10.13
CA PRO A 67 -0.32 -3.40 11.50
C PRO A 67 0.39 -2.16 12.03
N ARG A 68 -0.17 -1.54 13.07
CA ARG A 68 0.54 -0.53 13.87
C ARG A 68 1.58 -1.26 14.73
N LYS A 69 2.80 -1.40 14.21
CA LYS A 69 3.97 -1.66 15.06
C LYS A 69 4.39 -0.32 15.65
N GLN A 70 3.75 0.12 16.73
CA GLN A 70 4.37 1.15 17.58
C GLN A 70 5.61 0.50 18.20
N LYS A 71 6.78 1.08 17.95
CA LYS A 71 7.98 0.76 18.70
C LYS A 71 7.66 1.05 20.17
N MET A 72 7.54 0.02 21.00
CA MET A 72 7.52 0.23 22.44
C MET A 72 8.95 0.60 22.81
N GLU A 73 9.13 1.86 23.23
CA GLU A 73 10.32 2.28 23.98
C GLU A 73 10.25 1.73 25.41
#